data_AF-A0A3D3V9U4-F1
#
_entry.id   AF-A0A3D3V9U4-F1
#
_cell.length_a   1.000
_cell.length_b   1.000
_cell.length_c   1.000
_cell.angle_alpha   90.00
_cell.angle_beta   90.00
_cell.angle_gamma   90.00
#
_symmetry.space_group_name_H-M   'P 1'
#
loop_
_entity.id
_entity.type
_entity.pdbx_description
1 polymer ?
#
loop_
_entity_poly.entity_id
_entity_poly.type
_entity_poly.pdbx_seq_one_letter_code
_entity_poly.pdbx_strand_id
1 'polypeptide(L)'
;MGNHDALIAMWRRGGVSTFSLPKPHRSDPNLVAFPQKNEPMNPVPEDLAALRREIDSIDEKLHDLLMQRGEVVAKIGHQKSAGGEVTFRPAREAQLLKRLLTRHRGDLPGYAVVRIWREIIAASIRIQGELSVGYCPIEEHGAALRLAKGYFGIDAIVVRFESASHVISAIDCGEVSVGLVPLPQASDVPGWWSGIRDKPDIHAVARLPWFLETADAAAALVVARTVPEASGDDRSLLMFSCPSAVNRARVGEACAAEGLAIVSQVVTGDPRGSDQILYLLEFEGFVGAEDSRIQTLVARLEASTARLLGAFARSPVAPGTAGGK
;
A
#
# COMPACT_ATOMS: atom_id res chain seq x y z
N MET A 1 -8.86 29.06 21.65
CA MET A 1 -7.48 29.49 21.94
C MET A 1 -7.02 28.76 23.19
N GLY A 2 -6.13 27.79 23.05
CA GLY A 2 -5.66 26.98 24.17
C GLY A 2 -5.48 25.53 23.74
N ASN A 3 -4.23 25.15 23.47
CA ASN A 3 -3.62 23.90 23.95
C ASN A 3 -2.16 23.69 23.44
N HIS A 4 -1.46 24.73 22.95
CA HIS A 4 -0.05 24.60 22.53
C HIS A 4 0.96 25.00 23.62
N ASP A 5 0.59 25.90 24.53
CA ASP A 5 1.53 26.39 25.57
C ASP A 5 1.69 25.44 26.78
N ALA A 6 0.78 24.49 26.96
CA ALA A 6 0.83 23.55 28.09
C ALA A 6 1.90 22.45 27.92
N LEU A 7 2.20 22.05 26.67
CA LEU A 7 3.19 21.00 26.38
C LEU A 7 4.63 21.49 26.53
N ILE A 8 4.88 22.77 26.26
CA ILE A 8 6.22 23.38 26.41
C ILE A 8 6.56 23.63 27.90
N ALA A 9 5.56 23.88 28.74
CA ALA A 9 5.74 24.09 30.18
C ALA A 9 6.08 22.80 30.96
N MET A 10 5.73 21.62 30.43
CA MET A 10 5.94 20.33 31.10
C MET A 10 7.40 19.86 31.04
N TRP A 11 8.18 20.33 30.06
CA TRP A 11 9.60 19.99 29.91
C TRP A 11 10.55 20.78 30.82
N ARG A 12 10.08 21.80 31.54
CA ARG A 12 10.91 22.67 32.40
C ARG A 12 10.85 22.36 33.90
N ARG A 13 10.11 21.33 34.34
CA ARG A 13 9.99 20.98 35.77
C ARG A 13 10.18 19.49 35.99
N GLY A 14 11.43 19.09 36.19
CA GLY A 14 11.78 17.72 36.58
C GLY A 14 13.27 17.60 36.84
N GLY A 15 13.74 18.07 37.99
CA GLY A 15 15.09 17.81 38.46
C GLY A 15 15.20 16.39 39.01
N VAL A 16 16.26 15.68 38.62
CA VAL A 16 16.81 14.56 39.41
C VAL A 16 18.32 14.76 39.52
N SER A 17 18.79 14.43 40.72
CA SER A 17 20.06 14.71 41.37
C SER A 17 21.29 14.00 40.77
N THR A 18 22.43 14.70 40.90
CA THR A 18 23.81 14.21 41.10
C THR A 18 24.43 13.23 40.12
N PHE A 19 25.16 13.77 39.14
CA PHE A 19 26.46 13.24 38.73
C PHE A 19 27.51 14.34 38.93
N SER A 20 28.48 14.08 39.81
CA SER A 20 29.63 14.96 40.03
C SER A 20 30.46 15.06 38.75
N LEU A 21 30.64 16.28 38.24
CA LEU A 21 31.61 16.58 37.20
C LEU A 21 33.05 16.44 37.77
N PRO A 22 34.00 15.82 37.05
CA PRO A 22 35.40 15.86 37.44
C PRO A 22 35.91 17.32 37.40
N LYS A 23 36.64 17.74 38.45
CA LYS A 23 37.32 19.04 38.48
C LYS A 23 38.32 19.14 37.31
N PRO A 24 38.53 20.34 36.75
CA PRO A 24 39.44 20.52 35.63
C PRO A 24 40.87 20.20 36.07
N HIS A 25 41.49 19.21 35.41
CA HIS A 25 42.92 18.95 35.57
C HIS A 25 43.72 20.06 34.88
N ARG A 26 44.85 20.37 35.52
CA ARG A 26 45.84 21.38 35.15
C ARG A 26 46.13 21.41 33.65
N SER A 27 46.26 22.64 33.15
CA SER A 27 46.79 23.03 31.85
C SER A 27 48.02 22.22 31.44
N ASP A 28 47.88 21.45 30.38
CA ASP A 28 48.97 20.77 29.69
C ASP A 28 49.70 21.79 28.79
N PRO A 29 51.02 22.03 28.95
CA PRO A 29 51.73 23.09 28.22
C PRO A 29 52.09 22.72 26.77
N ASN A 30 51.63 21.57 26.25
CA ASN A 30 51.89 21.12 24.87
C ASN A 30 50.62 21.01 24.02
N LEU A 31 49.72 22.00 24.13
CA LEU A 31 48.70 22.19 23.10
C LEU A 31 49.37 22.73 21.83
N VAL A 32 49.50 21.85 20.84
CA VAL A 32 49.91 22.20 19.47
C VAL A 32 48.97 23.31 18.99
N ALA A 33 49.53 24.49 18.72
CA ALA A 33 48.79 25.62 18.17
C ALA A 33 48.21 25.21 16.80
N PHE A 34 46.89 25.16 16.68
CA PHE A 34 46.25 25.08 15.38
C PHE A 34 46.55 26.39 14.62
N PRO A 35 47.10 26.34 13.41
CA PRO A 35 47.38 27.55 12.65
C PRO A 35 46.04 28.21 12.29
N GLN A 36 45.79 29.41 12.81
CA GLN A 36 44.75 30.30 12.28
C GLN A 36 45.24 30.84 10.94
N LYS A 37 45.04 30.05 9.89
CA LYS A 37 45.21 30.50 8.52
C LYS A 37 43.93 31.24 8.14
N ASN A 38 43.94 32.56 8.27
CA ASN A 38 43.01 33.42 7.54
C ASN A 38 43.36 33.33 6.05
N GLU A 39 42.95 32.24 5.40
CA GLU A 39 42.91 32.19 3.95
C GLU A 39 41.72 33.05 3.49
N PRO A 40 41.90 33.89 2.45
CA PRO A 40 40.77 34.56 1.84
C PRO A 40 39.80 33.46 1.37
N MET A 41 38.57 33.51 1.87
CA MET A 41 37.49 32.66 1.41
C MET A 41 37.40 32.84 -0.10
N ASN A 42 37.83 31.82 -0.86
CA ASN A 42 37.64 31.79 -2.30
C ASN A 42 36.19 32.21 -2.57
N PRO A 43 35.92 33.09 -3.56
CA PRO A 43 34.55 33.41 -3.91
C PRO A 43 33.82 32.09 -4.11
N VAL A 44 32.73 31.88 -3.36
CA VAL A 44 31.82 30.75 -3.61
C VAL A 44 31.58 30.79 -5.11
N PRO A 45 31.96 29.75 -5.88
CA PRO A 45 31.92 29.85 -7.34
C PRO A 45 30.53 30.34 -7.73
N GLU A 46 30.45 31.38 -8.56
CA GLU A 46 29.19 32.02 -8.96
C GLU A 46 28.17 31.02 -9.58
N ASP A 47 28.60 29.79 -9.82
CA ASP A 47 27.84 28.61 -10.24
C ASP A 47 26.97 27.98 -9.13
N LEU A 48 27.48 27.76 -7.91
CA LEU A 48 26.73 27.06 -6.85
C LEU A 48 25.57 27.89 -6.28
N ALA A 49 25.80 29.19 -6.10
CA ALA A 49 24.76 30.09 -5.60
C ALA A 49 23.65 30.33 -6.65
N ALA A 50 23.97 30.25 -7.93
CA ALA A 50 22.99 30.29 -9.01
C ALA A 50 22.14 29.01 -9.03
N LEU A 51 22.76 27.82 -8.97
CA LEU A 51 22.06 26.54 -8.92
C LEU A 51 21.13 26.41 -7.72
N ARG A 52 21.52 26.92 -6.54
CA ARG A 52 20.64 26.93 -5.36
C ARG A 52 19.39 27.80 -5.57
N ARG A 53 19.54 28.99 -6.16
CA ARG A 53 18.40 29.85 -6.50
C ARG A 53 17.48 29.21 -7.53
N GLU A 54 18.04 28.42 -8.44
CA GLU A 54 17.25 27.65 -9.39
C GLU A 54 16.41 26.57 -8.68
N ILE A 55 16.99 25.84 -7.72
CA ILE A 55 16.26 24.88 -6.88
C ILE A 55 15.14 25.58 -6.11
N ASP A 56 15.43 26.70 -5.44
CA ASP A 56 14.44 27.45 -4.67
C ASP A 56 13.24 27.86 -5.56
N SER A 57 13.51 28.34 -6.79
CA SER A 57 12.45 28.70 -7.75
C SER A 57 11.64 27.48 -8.23
N ILE A 58 12.28 26.31 -8.35
CA ILE A 58 11.58 25.06 -8.69
C ILE A 58 10.69 24.64 -7.52
N ASP A 59 11.18 24.71 -6.28
CA ASP A 59 10.45 24.33 -5.09
C ASP A 59 9.22 25.21 -4.84
N GLU A 60 9.33 26.53 -5.07
CA GLU A 60 8.19 27.45 -5.06
C GLU A 60 7.11 27.01 -6.06
N LYS A 61 7.49 26.71 -7.31
CA LYS A 61 6.55 26.25 -8.34
C LYS A 61 5.94 24.88 -8.00
N LEU A 62 6.73 23.97 -7.44
CA LEU A 62 6.23 22.66 -6.99
C LEU A 62 5.19 22.82 -5.89
N HIS A 63 5.45 23.70 -4.91
CA HIS A 63 4.52 24.01 -3.85
C HIS A 63 3.20 24.60 -4.40
N ASP A 64 3.28 25.58 -5.29
CA ASP A 64 2.11 26.19 -5.92
C ASP A 64 1.27 25.16 -6.70
N LEU A 65 1.92 24.26 -7.45
CA LEU A 65 1.25 23.18 -8.17
C LEU A 65 0.58 22.18 -7.21
N LEU A 66 1.20 21.89 -6.06
CA LEU A 66 0.61 21.04 -5.03
C LEU A 66 -0.63 21.69 -4.40
N MET A 67 -0.59 22.99 -4.13
CA MET A 67 -1.75 23.74 -3.61
C MET A 67 -2.90 23.75 -4.61
N GLN A 68 -2.63 24.08 -5.88
CA GLN A 68 -3.61 24.01 -6.96
C GLN A 68 -4.22 22.61 -7.09
N ARG A 69 -3.39 21.56 -6.99
CA ARG A 69 -3.87 20.18 -7.01
C ARG A 69 -4.78 19.88 -5.81
N GLY A 70 -4.43 20.37 -4.62
CA GLY A 70 -5.26 20.25 -3.41
C GLY A 70 -6.64 20.88 -3.57
N GLU A 71 -6.73 22.08 -4.17
CA GLU A 71 -8.00 22.75 -4.46
C GLU A 71 -8.88 21.94 -5.42
N VAL A 72 -8.29 21.37 -6.47
CA VAL A 72 -9.02 20.51 -7.42
C VAL A 72 -9.52 19.25 -6.72
N VAL A 73 -8.71 18.63 -5.86
CA VAL A 73 -9.10 17.46 -5.06
C VAL A 73 -10.26 17.80 -4.13
N ALA A 74 -10.23 18.96 -3.46
CA ALA A 74 -11.33 19.40 -2.60
C ALA A 74 -12.64 19.58 -3.39
N LYS A 75 -12.58 20.20 -4.58
CA LYS A 75 -13.74 20.33 -5.48
C LYS A 75 -14.32 18.97 -5.88
N ILE A 76 -13.47 18.00 -6.22
CA ILE A 76 -13.89 16.62 -6.51
C ILE A 76 -14.55 15.99 -5.28
N GLY A 77 -13.96 16.15 -4.10
CA GLY A 77 -14.51 15.66 -2.83
C GLY A 77 -15.93 16.17 -2.58
N HIS A 78 -16.15 17.48 -2.71
CA HIS A 78 -17.47 18.08 -2.54
C HIS A 78 -18.54 17.52 -3.49
N GLN A 79 -18.17 17.24 -4.75
CA GLN A 79 -19.08 16.63 -5.71
C GLN A 79 -19.41 15.17 -5.33
N LYS A 80 -18.43 14.41 -4.86
CA LYS A 80 -18.59 13.01 -4.46
C LYS A 80 -19.40 12.83 -3.18
N SER A 81 -19.21 13.70 -2.18
CA SER A 81 -19.99 13.66 -0.94
C SER A 81 -21.49 13.86 -1.20
N ALA A 82 -21.86 14.57 -2.26
CA ALA A 82 -23.26 14.72 -2.68
C ALA A 82 -23.82 13.46 -3.39
N GLY A 83 -22.96 12.58 -3.91
CA GLY A 83 -23.34 11.37 -4.66
C GLY A 83 -23.00 10.04 -3.99
N GLY A 84 -22.36 10.05 -2.81
CA GLY A 84 -21.97 8.83 -2.07
C GLY A 84 -20.84 8.03 -2.73
N GLU A 85 -20.05 8.62 -3.63
CA GLU A 85 -19.00 7.91 -4.37
C GLU A 85 -17.76 7.63 -3.48
N VAL A 86 -17.17 6.44 -3.65
CA VAL A 86 -16.00 5.99 -2.88
C VAL A 86 -14.74 6.82 -3.21
N THR A 87 -14.06 7.30 -2.17
CA THR A 87 -12.84 8.12 -2.29
C THR A 87 -11.61 7.29 -2.69
N PHE A 88 -11.50 6.06 -2.19
CA PHE A 88 -10.35 5.18 -2.40
C PHE A 88 -10.51 4.35 -3.68
N ARG A 89 -9.67 4.62 -4.70
CA ARG A 89 -9.73 3.96 -6.03
C ARG A 89 -8.34 3.50 -6.49
N PRO A 90 -7.84 2.35 -6.00
CA PRO A 90 -6.50 1.85 -6.28
C PRO A 90 -6.12 1.73 -7.75
N ALA A 91 -7.06 1.32 -8.62
CA ALA A 91 -6.80 1.17 -10.05
C ALA A 91 -6.36 2.49 -10.70
N ARG A 92 -7.03 3.60 -10.36
CA ARG A 92 -6.68 4.95 -10.83
C ARG A 92 -5.32 5.40 -10.33
N GLU A 93 -4.96 5.02 -9.10
CA GLU A 93 -3.68 5.33 -8.49
C GLU A 93 -2.54 4.59 -9.18
N ALA A 94 -2.72 3.29 -9.44
CA ALA A 94 -1.78 2.48 -10.20
C ALA A 94 -1.57 3.01 -11.62
N GLN A 95 -2.64 3.40 -12.33
CA GLN A 95 -2.55 4.03 -13.65
C GLN A 95 -1.74 5.33 -13.62
N LEU A 96 -1.97 6.19 -12.62
CA LEU A 96 -1.21 7.42 -12.45
C LEU A 96 0.28 7.12 -12.24
N LEU A 97 0.62 6.21 -11.32
CA LEU A 97 2.00 5.85 -11.03
C LEU A 97 2.68 5.20 -12.24
N LYS A 98 2.01 4.29 -12.95
CA LYS A 98 2.52 3.66 -14.18
C LYS A 98 2.80 4.71 -15.26
N ARG A 99 1.90 5.68 -15.44
CA ARG A 99 2.10 6.79 -16.37
C ARG A 99 3.32 7.63 -16.00
N LEU A 100 3.52 7.93 -14.71
CA LEU A 100 4.67 8.71 -14.23
C LEU A 100 5.98 7.96 -14.46
N LEU A 101 6.02 6.67 -14.14
CA LEU A 101 7.18 5.81 -14.37
C LEU A 101 7.51 5.67 -15.87
N THR A 102 6.50 5.57 -16.72
CA THR A 102 6.72 5.46 -18.18
C THR A 102 7.35 6.72 -18.78
N ARG A 103 6.92 7.90 -18.33
CA ARG A 103 7.48 9.19 -18.76
C ARG A 103 8.75 9.61 -18.01
N HIS A 104 9.16 8.85 -17.00
CA HIS A 104 10.25 9.22 -16.11
C HIS A 104 11.59 9.29 -16.86
N ARG A 105 12.32 10.39 -16.69
CA ARG A 105 13.64 10.67 -17.28
C ARG A 105 14.45 11.50 -16.27
N GLY A 106 15.77 11.36 -16.28
CA GLY A 106 16.68 12.08 -15.38
C GLY A 106 17.21 11.20 -14.24
N ASP A 107 17.93 11.84 -13.30
CA ASP A 107 18.75 11.14 -12.31
C ASP A 107 18.01 10.79 -11.00
N LEU A 108 16.78 11.29 -10.81
CA LEU A 108 16.00 10.99 -9.62
C LEU A 108 15.51 9.53 -9.68
N PRO A 109 15.79 8.65 -8.71
CA PRO A 109 15.39 7.25 -8.81
C PRO A 109 13.86 7.07 -8.91
N GLY A 110 13.41 6.14 -9.74
CA GLY A 110 11.97 5.87 -9.94
C GLY A 110 11.21 5.51 -8.66
N TYR A 111 11.85 4.82 -7.70
CA TYR A 111 11.24 4.54 -6.41
C TYR A 111 10.96 5.80 -5.58
N ALA A 112 11.80 6.83 -5.71
CA ALA A 112 11.62 8.10 -5.02
C ALA A 112 10.40 8.84 -5.58
N VAL A 113 10.24 8.83 -6.91
CA VAL A 113 9.03 9.36 -7.59
C VAL A 113 7.78 8.66 -7.08
N VAL A 114 7.79 7.33 -6.99
CA VAL A 114 6.64 6.57 -6.46
C VAL A 114 6.33 6.96 -5.02
N ARG A 115 7.34 7.04 -4.14
CA ARG A 115 7.12 7.43 -2.73
C ARG A 115 6.55 8.84 -2.58
N ILE A 116 7.10 9.82 -3.32
CA ILE A 116 6.59 11.20 -3.32
C ILE A 116 5.13 11.22 -3.76
N TRP A 117 4.79 10.56 -4.87
CA TRP A 117 3.42 10.52 -5.35
C TRP A 117 2.48 9.74 -4.46
N ARG A 118 2.95 8.72 -3.75
CA ARG A 118 2.16 8.01 -2.73
C ARG A 118 1.76 8.93 -1.59
N GLU A 119 2.68 9.72 -1.06
CA GLU A 119 2.35 10.68 0.00
C GLU A 119 1.39 11.76 -0.50
N ILE A 120 1.60 12.29 -1.71
CA ILE A 120 0.68 13.25 -2.34
C ILE A 120 -0.74 12.64 -2.46
N ILE A 121 -0.85 11.39 -2.87
CA ILE A 121 -2.14 10.72 -3.04
C ILE A 121 -2.79 10.42 -1.69
N ALA A 122 -2.04 9.96 -0.71
CA ALA A 122 -2.51 9.78 0.67
C ALA A 122 -3.10 11.08 1.25
N ALA A 123 -2.37 12.20 1.13
CA ALA A 123 -2.86 13.51 1.54
C ALA A 123 -4.13 13.93 0.77
N SER A 124 -4.26 13.55 -0.50
CA SER A 124 -5.45 13.85 -1.33
C SER A 124 -6.69 13.07 -0.89
N ILE A 125 -6.51 11.83 -0.45
CA ILE A 125 -7.59 11.01 0.08
C ILE A 125 -8.11 11.68 1.35
N ARG A 126 -7.21 12.13 2.24
CA ARG A 126 -7.58 12.85 3.47
C ARG A 126 -8.38 14.13 3.24
N ILE A 127 -8.03 14.92 2.22
CA ILE A 127 -8.80 16.13 1.86
C ILE A 127 -10.27 15.78 1.56
N GLN A 128 -10.53 14.60 0.99
CA GLN A 128 -11.87 14.12 0.65
C GLN A 128 -12.57 13.39 1.79
N GLY A 129 -11.88 13.07 2.89
CA GLY A 129 -12.40 12.37 4.06
C GLY A 129 -11.35 11.51 4.75
N GLU A 130 -11.59 11.16 6.01
CA GLU A 130 -10.70 10.27 6.76
C GLU A 130 -10.80 8.82 6.24
N LEU A 131 -9.66 8.14 6.13
CA LEU A 131 -9.54 6.74 5.77
C LEU A 131 -8.86 5.99 6.92
N SER A 132 -9.58 5.06 7.55
CA SER A 132 -9.04 4.18 8.59
C SER A 132 -8.59 2.83 8.01
N VAL A 133 -7.43 2.36 8.43
CA VAL A 133 -6.78 1.15 7.93
C VAL A 133 -6.66 0.11 9.03
N GLY A 134 -7.43 -0.97 8.94
CA GLY A 134 -7.24 -2.16 9.77
C GLY A 134 -6.06 -3.00 9.26
N TYR A 135 -5.24 -3.56 10.14
CA TYR A 135 -4.21 -4.51 9.74
C TYR A 135 -4.02 -5.61 10.77
N CYS A 136 -3.58 -6.78 10.34
CA CYS A 136 -3.19 -7.88 11.22
C CYS A 136 -1.69 -8.22 11.04
N PRO A 137 -1.10 -9.07 11.89
CA PRO A 137 0.25 -9.57 11.68
C PRO A 137 0.41 -10.25 10.32
N ILE A 138 1.57 -10.05 9.69
CA ILE A 138 2.06 -10.82 8.55
C ILE A 138 3.41 -11.43 8.96
N GLU A 139 3.93 -12.39 8.19
CA GLU A 139 5.08 -13.26 8.56
C GLU A 139 6.28 -12.50 9.14
N GLU A 140 6.52 -11.26 8.69
CA GLU A 140 7.58 -10.40 9.22
C GLU A 140 7.04 -9.38 10.25
N HIS A 141 7.70 -9.33 11.42
CA HIS A 141 7.32 -8.42 12.50
C HIS A 141 7.34 -6.95 12.05
N GLY A 142 6.21 -6.26 12.27
CA GLY A 142 6.04 -4.86 11.93
C GLY A 142 5.88 -4.57 10.43
N ALA A 143 6.00 -5.57 9.55
CA ALA A 143 5.92 -5.35 8.11
C ALA A 143 4.54 -4.86 7.67
N ALA A 144 3.46 -5.39 8.25
CA ALA A 144 2.10 -4.92 7.97
C ALA A 144 1.93 -3.42 8.24
N LEU A 145 2.48 -2.93 9.37
CA LEU A 145 2.45 -1.51 9.72
C LEU A 145 3.27 -0.67 8.72
N ARG A 146 4.44 -1.16 8.30
CA ARG A 146 5.27 -0.47 7.29
C ARG A 146 4.59 -0.41 5.93
N LEU A 147 3.93 -1.50 5.50
CA LEU A 147 3.16 -1.54 4.26
C LEU A 147 1.96 -0.57 4.33
N ALA A 148 1.23 -0.59 5.44
CA ALA A 148 0.11 0.32 5.66
C ALA A 148 0.55 1.78 5.57
N LYS A 149 1.57 2.19 6.34
CA LYS A 149 2.09 3.56 6.31
C LYS A 149 2.74 3.93 4.98
N GLY A 150 3.42 2.99 4.33
CA GLY A 150 4.06 3.22 3.04
C GLY A 150 3.08 3.44 1.90
N TYR A 151 1.86 2.88 1.99
CA TYR A 151 0.85 3.00 0.95
C TYR A 151 -0.21 4.08 1.24
N PHE A 152 -0.66 4.17 2.49
CA PHE A 152 -1.74 5.08 2.93
C PHE A 152 -1.23 6.39 3.54
N GLY A 153 0.09 6.59 3.63
CA GLY A 153 0.72 7.77 4.21
C GLY A 153 1.21 7.56 5.64
N ILE A 154 2.20 8.34 6.05
CA ILE A 154 2.89 8.17 7.34
C ILE A 154 1.99 8.42 8.57
N ASP A 155 1.03 9.30 8.41
CA ASP A 155 0.02 9.76 9.36
C ASP A 155 -1.35 9.08 9.15
N ALA A 156 -1.40 7.98 8.40
CA ALA A 156 -2.60 7.16 8.28
C ALA A 156 -3.10 6.67 9.64
N ILE A 157 -4.42 6.72 9.85
CA ILE A 157 -5.09 6.15 11.02
C ILE A 157 -5.09 4.64 10.86
N VAL A 158 -4.23 3.96 11.63
CA VAL A 158 -4.04 2.50 11.56
C VAL A 158 -4.53 1.83 12.84
N VAL A 159 -5.28 0.75 12.70
CA VAL A 159 -5.81 -0.05 13.81
C VAL A 159 -5.31 -1.49 13.67
N ARG A 160 -4.68 -2.00 14.73
CA ARG A 160 -4.15 -3.37 14.74
C ARG A 160 -5.23 -4.34 15.23
N PHE A 161 -5.43 -5.41 14.49
CA PHE A 161 -6.28 -6.55 14.83
C PHE A 161 -5.46 -7.81 15.06
N GLU A 162 -6.06 -8.81 15.70
CA GLU A 162 -5.40 -10.08 16.03
C GLU A 162 -5.23 -10.99 14.81
N SER A 163 -6.20 -10.98 13.88
CA SER A 163 -6.18 -11.86 12.71
C SER A 163 -6.86 -11.22 11.49
N ALA A 164 -6.60 -11.79 10.31
CA ALA A 164 -7.21 -11.35 9.07
C ALA A 164 -8.74 -11.43 9.11
N SER A 165 -9.31 -12.46 9.76
CA SER A 165 -10.76 -12.59 9.94
C SER A 165 -11.35 -11.43 10.76
N HIS A 166 -10.64 -10.96 11.80
CA HIS A 166 -11.06 -9.77 12.56
C HIS A 166 -11.00 -8.50 11.70
N VAL A 167 -9.99 -8.36 10.85
CA VAL A 167 -9.91 -7.24 9.88
C VAL A 167 -11.11 -7.26 8.93
N ILE A 168 -11.47 -8.43 8.39
CA ILE A 168 -12.64 -8.56 7.51
C ILE A 168 -13.93 -8.17 8.24
N SER A 169 -14.14 -8.66 9.45
CA SER A 169 -15.31 -8.30 10.26
C SER A 169 -15.36 -6.80 10.56
N ALA A 170 -14.23 -6.17 10.87
CA ALA A 170 -14.16 -4.73 11.11
C ALA A 170 -14.54 -3.90 9.87
N ILE A 171 -14.16 -4.34 8.67
CA ILE A 171 -14.59 -3.70 7.41
C ILE A 171 -16.09 -3.87 7.19
N ASP A 172 -16.61 -5.07 7.42
CA ASP A 172 -18.03 -5.40 7.24
C ASP A 172 -18.92 -4.55 8.17
N CYS A 173 -18.50 -4.39 9.43
CA CYS A 173 -19.15 -3.53 10.41
C CYS A 173 -18.92 -2.02 10.19
N GLY A 174 -18.03 -1.64 9.27
CA GLY A 174 -17.67 -0.23 9.01
C GLY A 174 -16.80 0.42 10.10
N GLU A 175 -16.16 -0.36 10.96
CA GLU A 175 -15.20 0.13 11.96
C GLU A 175 -13.92 0.66 11.29
N VAL A 176 -13.49 0.01 10.21
CA VAL A 176 -12.38 0.46 9.37
C VAL A 176 -12.79 0.57 7.91
N SER A 177 -12.19 1.53 7.20
CA SER A 177 -12.50 1.79 5.78
C SER A 177 -11.88 0.74 4.85
N VAL A 178 -10.65 0.32 5.17
CA VAL A 178 -9.87 -0.65 4.41
C VAL A 178 -9.12 -1.58 5.36
N GLY A 179 -8.76 -2.76 4.88
CA GLY A 179 -7.98 -3.73 5.63
C GLY A 179 -6.74 -4.21 4.89
N LEU A 180 -5.69 -4.50 5.63
CA LEU A 180 -4.48 -5.15 5.15
C LEU A 180 -4.43 -6.58 5.70
N VAL A 181 -4.48 -7.56 4.79
CA VAL A 181 -4.51 -8.99 5.12
C VAL A 181 -3.36 -9.72 4.43
N PRO A 182 -2.82 -10.82 5.01
CA PRO A 182 -1.78 -11.61 4.38
C PRO A 182 -2.25 -12.19 3.04
N LEU A 183 -1.29 -12.49 2.18
CA LEU A 183 -1.58 -13.23 0.95
C LEU A 183 -2.21 -14.58 1.29
N PRO A 184 -3.20 -15.06 0.53
CA PRO A 184 -3.74 -16.40 0.72
C PRO A 184 -2.64 -17.45 0.54
N GLN A 185 -2.42 -18.28 1.56
CA GLN A 185 -1.51 -19.42 1.48
C GLN A 185 -2.25 -20.76 1.65
N ALA A 186 -1.65 -21.84 1.15
CA ALA A 186 -2.20 -23.19 1.29
C ALA A 186 -2.16 -23.73 2.74
N SER A 187 -1.23 -23.22 3.56
CA SER A 187 -1.15 -23.55 5.00
C SER A 187 -2.18 -22.82 5.85
N ASP A 188 -2.82 -21.76 5.33
CA ASP A 188 -3.83 -20.99 6.06
C ASP A 188 -5.18 -21.69 5.98
N VAL A 189 -5.50 -22.51 6.98
CA VAL A 189 -6.75 -23.25 7.05
C VAL A 189 -7.52 -22.98 8.35
N PRO A 190 -8.75 -22.44 8.29
CA PRO A 190 -9.39 -21.84 7.12
C PRO A 190 -8.87 -20.42 6.86
N GLY A 191 -8.45 -20.14 5.62
CA GLY A 191 -8.00 -18.80 5.23
C GLY A 191 -9.11 -17.75 5.29
N TRP A 192 -8.74 -16.50 5.56
CA TRP A 192 -9.67 -15.36 5.68
C TRP A 192 -10.57 -15.14 4.45
N TRP A 193 -10.08 -15.52 3.27
CA TRP A 193 -10.76 -15.39 1.99
C TRP A 193 -12.04 -16.24 1.93
N SER A 194 -12.09 -17.37 2.66
CA SER A 194 -13.32 -18.17 2.81
C SER A 194 -14.41 -17.41 3.59
N GLY A 195 -14.01 -16.54 4.53
CA GLY A 195 -14.91 -15.71 5.34
C GLY A 195 -15.50 -14.51 4.59
N ILE A 196 -14.89 -14.14 3.45
CA ILE A 196 -15.42 -13.10 2.55
C ILE A 196 -16.51 -13.66 1.65
N ARG A 197 -16.62 -14.98 1.46
CA ARG A 197 -17.58 -15.64 0.55
C ARG A 197 -18.99 -15.03 0.55
N ASP A 198 -19.54 -14.73 1.72
CA ASP A 198 -20.91 -14.23 1.87
C ASP A 198 -21.00 -12.71 2.08
N LYS A 199 -19.90 -11.99 1.88
CA LYS A 199 -19.81 -10.52 2.00
C LYS A 199 -19.60 -9.88 0.63
N PRO A 200 -20.63 -9.76 -0.23
CA PRO A 200 -20.50 -9.38 -1.64
C PRO A 200 -19.83 -8.03 -1.86
N ASP A 201 -19.92 -7.12 -0.89
CA ASP A 201 -19.37 -5.76 -1.02
C ASP A 201 -17.84 -5.70 -0.82
N ILE A 202 -17.24 -6.71 -0.17
CA ILE A 202 -15.81 -6.69 0.19
C ILE A 202 -14.99 -7.35 -0.90
N HIS A 203 -13.99 -6.63 -1.41
CA HIS A 203 -13.08 -7.11 -2.44
C HIS A 203 -11.62 -6.81 -2.12
N ALA A 204 -10.71 -7.64 -2.61
CA ALA A 204 -9.29 -7.32 -2.70
C ALA A 204 -9.05 -6.36 -3.88
N VAL A 205 -8.44 -5.21 -3.60
CA VAL A 205 -8.39 -4.07 -4.54
C VAL A 205 -6.98 -3.54 -4.79
N ALA A 206 -6.01 -3.93 -3.96
CA ALA A 206 -4.61 -3.66 -4.20
C ALA A 206 -3.74 -4.79 -3.62
N ARG A 207 -2.51 -4.90 -4.13
CA ARG A 207 -1.44 -5.75 -3.57
C ARG A 207 -0.27 -4.87 -3.17
N LEU A 208 0.26 -5.08 -1.97
CA LEU A 208 1.40 -4.35 -1.43
C LEU A 208 2.60 -5.27 -1.19
N PRO A 209 3.84 -4.77 -1.37
CA PRO A 209 4.17 -3.46 -1.97
C PRO A 209 3.90 -3.46 -3.48
N TRP A 210 3.41 -2.35 -4.04
CA TRP A 210 3.12 -2.28 -5.49
C TRP A 210 4.34 -2.00 -6.38
N PHE A 211 5.40 -1.39 -5.84
CA PHE A 211 6.59 -0.99 -6.63
C PHE A 211 7.90 -1.56 -6.10
N LEU A 212 8.04 -1.72 -4.79
CA LEU A 212 9.24 -2.24 -4.14
C LEU A 212 9.10 -3.74 -3.86
N GLU A 213 8.63 -4.53 -4.83
CA GLU A 213 8.61 -5.99 -4.68
C GLU A 213 10.06 -6.52 -4.72
N THR A 214 10.62 -6.82 -3.54
CA THR A 214 11.78 -7.71 -3.43
C THR A 214 11.29 -9.13 -3.24
N ALA A 215 12.05 -10.14 -3.70
CA ALA A 215 11.63 -11.54 -3.64
C ALA A 215 11.27 -12.01 -2.22
N ASP A 216 11.93 -11.45 -1.21
CA ASP A 216 11.71 -11.75 0.22
C ASP A 216 10.88 -10.68 0.95
N ALA A 217 10.29 -9.72 0.25
CA ALA A 217 9.46 -8.71 0.91
C ALA A 217 8.14 -9.31 1.40
N ALA A 218 7.83 -9.06 2.66
CA ALA A 218 6.49 -9.28 3.18
C ALA A 218 5.45 -8.59 2.29
N ALA A 219 4.42 -9.34 1.90
CA ALA A 219 3.39 -8.89 0.99
C ALA A 219 2.00 -9.08 1.59
N ALA A 220 1.06 -8.25 1.15
CA ALA A 220 -0.29 -8.24 1.67
C ALA A 220 -1.30 -7.79 0.60
N LEU A 221 -2.54 -8.22 0.76
CA LEU A 221 -3.67 -7.71 -0.02
C LEU A 221 -4.37 -6.60 0.77
N VAL A 222 -4.79 -5.57 0.05
CA VAL A 222 -5.70 -4.55 0.55
C VAL A 222 -7.12 -4.95 0.20
N VAL A 223 -7.97 -5.05 1.21
CA VAL A 223 -9.39 -5.37 1.09
C VAL A 223 -10.24 -4.15 1.47
N ALA A 224 -11.33 -3.92 0.75
CA ALA A 224 -12.19 -2.76 0.97
C ALA A 224 -13.61 -3.00 0.44
N ARG A 225 -14.57 -2.18 0.89
CA ARG A 225 -15.94 -2.14 0.35
C ARG A 225 -16.02 -1.31 -0.92
N THR A 226 -15.31 -1.73 -1.95
CA THR A 226 -15.33 -1.06 -3.26
C THR A 226 -15.25 -2.09 -4.37
N VAL A 227 -15.88 -1.77 -5.50
CA VAL A 227 -15.88 -2.64 -6.67
C VAL A 227 -14.53 -2.50 -7.37
N PRO A 228 -13.83 -3.61 -7.67
CA PRO A 228 -12.58 -3.55 -8.42
C PRO A 228 -12.78 -2.95 -9.82
N GLU A 229 -11.84 -2.11 -10.21
CA GLU A 229 -11.82 -1.46 -11.52
C GLU A 229 -10.58 -1.91 -12.30
N ALA A 230 -10.68 -1.96 -13.62
CA ALA A 230 -9.54 -2.28 -14.47
C ALA A 230 -8.48 -1.17 -14.42
N SER A 231 -7.23 -1.52 -14.10
CA SER A 231 -6.09 -0.63 -14.22
C SER A 231 -5.39 -0.74 -15.57
N GLY A 232 -5.67 -1.81 -16.33
CA GLY A 232 -5.13 -2.11 -17.65
C GLY A 232 -3.99 -3.15 -17.64
N ASP A 233 -3.46 -3.46 -16.47
CA ASP A 233 -2.49 -4.53 -16.24
C ASP A 233 -2.74 -5.12 -14.85
N ASP A 234 -3.71 -6.03 -14.80
CA ASP A 234 -4.35 -6.46 -13.56
C ASP A 234 -4.09 -7.94 -13.26
N ARG A 235 -4.25 -8.30 -12.00
CA ARG A 235 -4.47 -9.66 -11.52
C ARG A 235 -5.89 -9.72 -10.96
N SER A 236 -6.59 -10.82 -11.19
CA SER A 236 -7.90 -11.04 -10.59
C SER A 236 -7.91 -12.29 -9.72
N LEU A 237 -8.71 -12.23 -8.64
CA LEU A 237 -8.91 -13.32 -7.69
C LEU A 237 -10.31 -13.88 -7.85
N LEU A 238 -10.41 -15.15 -8.23
CA LEU A 238 -11.67 -15.87 -8.35
C LEU A 238 -11.71 -16.99 -7.32
N MET A 239 -12.78 -17.01 -6.53
CA MET A 239 -13.09 -18.13 -5.66
C MET A 239 -14.23 -18.94 -6.24
N PHE A 240 -14.15 -20.26 -6.18
CA PHE A 240 -15.27 -21.14 -6.48
C PHE A 240 -15.32 -22.34 -5.54
N SER A 241 -16.48 -23.00 -5.48
CA SER A 241 -16.69 -24.19 -4.66
C SER A 241 -17.06 -25.39 -5.53
N CYS A 242 -16.54 -26.57 -5.20
CA CYS A 242 -16.87 -27.83 -5.86
C CYS A 242 -17.33 -28.87 -4.83
N PRO A 243 -18.31 -29.74 -5.18
CA PRO A 243 -18.78 -30.80 -4.30
C PRO A 243 -17.78 -31.96 -4.15
N SER A 244 -16.82 -32.06 -5.07
CA SER A 244 -15.79 -33.09 -5.06
C SER A 244 -14.44 -32.48 -5.41
N ALA A 245 -13.35 -33.09 -4.92
CA ALA A 245 -12.00 -32.61 -5.16
C ALA A 245 -11.66 -32.66 -6.66
N VAL A 246 -11.45 -31.49 -7.24
CA VAL A 246 -10.92 -31.31 -8.58
C VAL A 246 -9.40 -31.25 -8.50
N ASN A 247 -8.71 -32.07 -9.30
CA ASN A 247 -7.26 -32.07 -9.35
C ASN A 247 -6.72 -30.78 -10.01
N ARG A 248 -5.47 -30.42 -9.71
CA ARG A 248 -4.82 -29.21 -10.24
C ARG A 248 -4.75 -29.17 -11.77
N ALA A 249 -4.56 -30.33 -12.41
CA ALA A 249 -4.46 -30.44 -13.88
C ALA A 249 -5.78 -30.03 -14.56
N ARG A 250 -6.93 -30.55 -14.09
CA ARG A 250 -8.26 -30.23 -14.64
C ARG A 250 -8.59 -28.75 -14.47
N VAL A 251 -8.22 -28.14 -13.33
CA VAL A 251 -8.38 -26.69 -13.12
C VAL A 251 -7.52 -25.91 -14.12
N GLY A 252 -6.26 -26.31 -14.30
CA GLY A 252 -5.34 -25.69 -15.27
C GLY A 252 -5.85 -25.78 -16.71
N GLU A 253 -6.30 -26.95 -17.14
CA GLU A 253 -6.88 -27.17 -18.48
C GLU A 253 -8.15 -26.34 -18.71
N ALA A 254 -9.02 -26.26 -17.70
CA ALA A 254 -10.24 -25.48 -17.78
C ALA A 254 -9.95 -23.99 -17.91
N CYS A 255 -9.00 -23.45 -17.13
CA CYS A 255 -8.60 -22.05 -17.26
C CYS A 255 -7.89 -21.76 -18.59
N ALA A 256 -7.00 -22.66 -19.04
CA ALA A 256 -6.28 -22.50 -20.30
C ALA A 256 -7.23 -22.48 -21.51
N ALA A 257 -8.30 -23.28 -21.49
CA ALA A 257 -9.32 -23.28 -22.54
C ALA A 257 -10.02 -21.92 -22.71
N GLU A 258 -10.15 -21.15 -21.62
CA GLU A 258 -10.77 -19.82 -21.60
C GLU A 258 -9.75 -18.67 -21.71
N GLY A 259 -8.47 -18.99 -21.95
CA GLY A 259 -7.39 -18.01 -22.01
C GLY A 259 -7.08 -17.33 -20.66
N LEU A 260 -7.41 -17.98 -19.55
CA LEU A 260 -7.12 -17.50 -18.19
C LEU A 260 -5.78 -18.08 -17.72
N ALA A 261 -4.72 -17.29 -17.74
CA ALA A 261 -3.40 -17.72 -17.28
C ALA A 261 -3.30 -17.68 -15.74
N ILE A 262 -3.28 -18.86 -15.12
CA ILE A 262 -3.19 -19.01 -13.65
C ILE A 262 -1.80 -18.61 -13.15
N VAL A 263 -1.78 -17.80 -12.10
CA VAL A 263 -0.59 -17.34 -11.37
C VAL A 263 -0.40 -18.16 -10.11
N SER A 264 -1.47 -18.32 -9.33
CA SER A 264 -1.46 -19.05 -8.07
C SER A 264 -2.81 -19.73 -7.84
N GLN A 265 -2.78 -20.82 -7.05
CA GLN A 265 -3.96 -21.58 -6.67
C GLN A 265 -3.84 -22.00 -5.21
N VAL A 266 -4.89 -21.76 -4.44
CA VAL A 266 -5.04 -22.18 -3.04
C VAL A 266 -6.32 -23.01 -2.91
N VAL A 267 -6.29 -24.07 -2.11
CA VAL A 267 -7.41 -24.98 -1.91
C VAL A 267 -7.60 -25.23 -0.42
N THR A 268 -8.84 -25.19 0.06
CA THR A 268 -9.21 -25.54 1.43
C THR A 268 -10.56 -26.25 1.46
N GLY A 269 -10.80 -27.10 2.46
CA GLY A 269 -12.16 -27.55 2.77
C GLY A 269 -13.01 -26.40 3.31
N ASP A 270 -14.34 -26.51 3.22
CA ASP A 270 -15.25 -25.51 3.77
C ASP A 270 -15.17 -25.50 5.31
N PRO A 271 -14.76 -24.39 5.96
CA PRO A 271 -14.73 -24.30 7.41
C PRO A 271 -16.06 -24.52 8.10
N ARG A 272 -17.18 -24.41 7.38
CA ARG A 272 -18.53 -24.61 7.92
C ARG A 272 -18.94 -26.08 8.02
N GLY A 273 -18.05 -27.01 7.69
CA GLY A 273 -18.33 -28.44 7.76
C GLY A 273 -19.24 -28.95 6.63
N SER A 274 -19.30 -28.23 5.51
CA SER A 274 -19.89 -28.78 4.28
C SER A 274 -18.86 -29.65 3.56
N ASP A 275 -19.31 -30.64 2.79
CA ASP A 275 -18.44 -31.45 1.92
C ASP A 275 -17.91 -30.68 0.70
N GLN A 276 -18.09 -29.36 0.66
CA GLN A 276 -17.58 -28.52 -0.42
C GLN A 276 -16.10 -28.22 -0.23
N ILE A 277 -15.39 -28.16 -1.35
CA ILE A 277 -14.00 -27.75 -1.41
C ILE A 277 -13.95 -26.38 -2.07
N LEU A 278 -13.28 -25.44 -1.41
CA LEU A 278 -13.10 -24.07 -1.88
C LEU A 278 -11.76 -23.94 -2.59
N TYR A 279 -11.82 -23.30 -3.75
CA TYR A 279 -10.67 -22.98 -4.59
C TYR A 279 -10.56 -21.46 -4.67
N LEU A 280 -9.34 -20.96 -4.57
CA LEU A 280 -9.00 -19.58 -4.87
C LEU A 280 -7.93 -19.56 -5.96
N LEU A 281 -8.24 -18.91 -7.08
CA LEU A 281 -7.33 -18.72 -8.20
C LEU A 281 -6.95 -17.26 -8.33
N GLU A 282 -5.67 -17.01 -8.56
CA GLU A 282 -5.16 -15.77 -9.11
C GLU A 282 -4.82 -15.99 -10.57
N PHE A 283 -5.27 -15.12 -11.47
CA PHE A 283 -4.92 -15.18 -12.89
C PHE A 283 -4.57 -13.81 -13.47
N GLU A 284 -3.94 -13.83 -14.64
CA GLU A 284 -3.59 -12.63 -15.41
C GLU A 284 -4.81 -11.97 -16.05
N GLY A 285 -4.82 -10.64 -15.97
CA GLY A 285 -5.85 -9.80 -16.55
C GLY A 285 -6.96 -9.44 -15.58
N PHE A 286 -7.78 -8.49 -16.04
CA PHE A 286 -9.01 -8.09 -15.37
C PHE A 286 -10.16 -8.98 -15.82
N VAL A 287 -10.92 -9.47 -14.86
CA VAL A 287 -12.18 -10.19 -15.08
C VAL A 287 -13.25 -9.52 -14.22
N GLY A 288 -14.34 -9.10 -14.85
CA GLY A 288 -15.50 -8.53 -14.16
C GLY A 288 -16.42 -9.62 -13.61
N ALA A 289 -17.40 -9.22 -12.78
CA ALA A 289 -18.38 -10.15 -12.21
C ALA A 289 -19.23 -10.87 -13.27
N GLU A 290 -19.54 -10.19 -14.37
CA GLU A 290 -20.38 -10.70 -15.47
C GLU A 290 -19.58 -11.30 -16.65
N ASP A 291 -18.32 -11.68 -16.43
CA ASP A 291 -17.48 -12.21 -17.49
C ASP A 291 -17.90 -13.63 -17.91
N SER A 292 -18.22 -13.80 -19.19
CA SER A 292 -18.62 -15.09 -19.78
C SER A 292 -17.60 -16.23 -19.58
N ARG A 293 -16.31 -15.89 -19.42
CA ARG A 293 -15.25 -16.89 -19.16
C ARG A 293 -15.41 -17.53 -17.78
N ILE A 294 -15.86 -16.79 -16.77
CA ILE A 294 -16.15 -17.35 -15.44
C ILE A 294 -17.31 -18.35 -15.55
N GLN A 295 -18.39 -17.99 -16.26
CA GLN A 295 -19.56 -18.84 -16.39
C GLN A 295 -19.21 -20.18 -17.06
N THR A 296 -18.38 -20.12 -18.10
CA THR A 296 -17.89 -21.32 -18.81
C THR A 296 -16.97 -22.17 -17.93
N LEU A 297 -16.08 -21.53 -17.16
CA LEU A 297 -15.22 -22.20 -16.19
C LEU A 297 -16.04 -22.94 -15.12
N VAL A 298 -17.06 -22.28 -14.56
CA VAL A 298 -17.97 -22.84 -13.55
C VAL A 298 -18.68 -24.08 -14.08
N ALA A 299 -19.23 -23.99 -15.30
CA ALA A 299 -19.91 -25.11 -15.94
C ALA A 299 -18.95 -26.31 -16.17
N ARG A 300 -17.73 -26.06 -16.66
CA ARG A 300 -16.74 -27.10 -16.95
C ARG A 300 -16.20 -27.80 -15.70
N LEU A 301 -16.08 -27.05 -14.60
CA LEU A 301 -15.61 -27.57 -13.31
C LEU A 301 -16.73 -28.12 -12.43
N GLU A 302 -17.99 -28.08 -12.90
CA GLU A 302 -19.17 -28.46 -12.13
C GLU A 302 -19.18 -27.75 -10.76
N ALA A 303 -18.76 -26.48 -10.75
CA ALA A 303 -18.65 -25.70 -9.53
C ALA A 303 -20.05 -25.26 -9.05
N SER A 304 -20.29 -25.40 -7.76
CA SER A 304 -21.56 -25.04 -7.12
C SER A 304 -21.76 -23.53 -7.08
N THR A 305 -20.69 -22.78 -6.82
CA THR A 305 -20.69 -21.31 -6.79
C THR A 305 -19.36 -20.77 -7.26
N ALA A 306 -19.34 -19.59 -7.87
CA ALA A 306 -18.14 -18.82 -8.12
C ALA A 306 -18.36 -17.34 -7.85
N ARG A 307 -17.29 -16.67 -7.42
CA ARG A 307 -17.30 -15.26 -7.05
C ARG A 307 -15.94 -14.63 -7.26
N LEU A 308 -15.94 -13.48 -7.94
CA LEU A 308 -14.79 -12.59 -7.98
C LEU A 308 -14.54 -12.03 -6.57
N LEU A 309 -13.40 -12.37 -5.96
CA LEU A 309 -12.99 -11.83 -4.67
C LEU A 309 -12.22 -10.52 -4.81
N GLY A 310 -11.74 -10.18 -6.00
CA GLY A 310 -11.01 -8.94 -6.20
C GLY A 310 -10.29 -8.84 -7.52
N ALA A 311 -9.84 -7.63 -7.84
CA ALA A 311 -8.89 -7.38 -8.90
C ALA A 311 -7.98 -6.22 -8.50
N PHE A 312 -6.71 -6.31 -8.85
CA PHE A 312 -5.71 -5.30 -8.48
C PHE A 312 -4.63 -5.17 -9.55
N ALA A 313 -4.04 -3.98 -9.63
CA ALA A 313 -2.97 -3.70 -10.56
C ALA A 313 -1.72 -4.54 -10.25
N ARG A 314 -1.10 -5.09 -11.29
CA ARG A 314 0.19 -5.77 -11.22
C ARG A 314 1.30 -4.75 -10.94
N SER A 315 2.29 -5.16 -10.14
CA SER A 315 3.52 -4.39 -9.93
C SER A 315 4.24 -4.18 -11.28
N PRO A 316 4.71 -2.97 -11.60
CA PRO A 316 5.48 -2.72 -12.82
C PRO A 316 6.93 -3.22 -12.70
N VAL A 317 7.38 -3.60 -11.50
CA VAL A 317 8.73 -4.12 -11.25
C VAL A 317 8.64 -5.63 -11.26
N ALA A 318 9.36 -6.28 -12.18
CA ALA A 318 9.46 -7.74 -12.19
C ALA A 318 10.15 -8.21 -10.91
N PRO A 319 9.69 -9.30 -10.26
CA PRO A 319 10.32 -9.83 -9.06
C PRO A 319 11.81 -10.09 -9.35
N GLY A 320 12.69 -9.37 -8.62
CA GLY A 320 14.16 -9.47 -8.76
C GLY A 320 14.86 -8.32 -9.52
N THR A 321 14.15 -7.32 -10.04
CA THR A 321 14.75 -6.21 -10.83
C THR A 321 14.96 -4.90 -10.06
N ALA A 322 14.73 -4.87 -8.74
CA ALA A 322 14.85 -3.67 -7.90
C ALA A 322 16.29 -3.10 -7.73
N GLY A 323 17.24 -3.48 -8.59
CA GLY A 323 18.63 -3.02 -8.60
C GLY A 323 19.09 -2.38 -9.92
N GLY A 324 18.18 -1.95 -10.79
CA GLY A 324 18.52 -1.24 -12.03
C GLY A 324 18.53 0.28 -11.84
N LYS A 325 19.70 0.88 -12.03
CA LYS A 325 20.07 2.31 -11.96
C LYS A 325 18.96 3.31 -12.28
#